data_AF-A0A8T6B4U8-F1
#
_entry.id   AF-A0A8T6B4U8-F1
#
_cell.length_a   1.000
_cell.length_b   1.000
_cell.length_c   1.000
_cell.angle_alpha   90.00
_cell.angle_beta   90.00
_cell.angle_gamma   90.00
#
_symmetry.space_group_name_H-M   'P 1'
#
loop_
_entity.id
_entity.type
_entity.pdbx_description
1 polymer ?
#
loop_
_entity_poly.entity_id
_entity_poly.type
_entity_poly.pdbx_seq_one_letter_code
_entity_poly.pdbx_strand_id
1 'polypeptide(L)'
;MMNTEGNNGNKPLGLWNVVSIGIGAMVGAGIFALLGQAALLMEASTWVAFAFGGIVAMFSGYAYARLGASYPSNGGIIDFF
;
A
#
# COMPACT_ATOMS: atom_id res chain seq x y z
N MET A 1 -33.04 -11.08 -27.08
CA MET A 1 -33.50 -11.55 -25.75
C MET A 1 -32.71 -10.77 -24.72
N MET A 2 -33.42 -9.91 -24.03
CA MET A 2 -32.97 -8.94 -23.04
C MET A 2 -32.82 -9.64 -21.69
N ASN A 3 -31.69 -9.47 -21.01
CA ASN A 3 -31.65 -9.17 -19.57
C ASN A 3 -30.20 -8.74 -19.23
N THR A 4 -29.96 -7.49 -18.85
CA THR A 4 -29.83 -7.21 -17.42
C THR A 4 -28.86 -6.08 -17.13
N GLU A 5 -29.21 -4.81 -17.33
CA GLU A 5 -28.52 -3.69 -16.68
C GLU A 5 -28.33 -3.98 -15.18
N GLY A 6 -27.09 -3.88 -14.68
CA GLY A 6 -26.80 -4.16 -13.28
C GLY A 6 -25.63 -3.34 -12.77
N ASN A 7 -25.86 -2.04 -12.54
CA ASN A 7 -25.28 -1.24 -11.47
C ASN A 7 -23.86 -1.68 -11.00
N ASN A 8 -22.81 -1.22 -11.67
CA ASN A 8 -21.42 -1.41 -11.22
C ASN A 8 -21.02 -0.44 -10.09
N GLY A 9 -21.93 -0.15 -9.17
CA GLY A 9 -21.69 0.78 -8.07
C GLY A 9 -20.81 0.24 -6.95
N ASN A 10 -20.83 -1.07 -6.64
CA ASN A 10 -20.31 -1.55 -5.35
C ASN A 10 -19.76 -3.00 -5.38
N LYS A 11 -18.96 -3.40 -6.37
CA LYS A 11 -18.30 -4.72 -6.30
C LYS A 11 -17.10 -4.63 -5.33
N PRO A 12 -17.09 -5.40 -4.22
CA PRO A 12 -15.98 -5.35 -3.29
C PRO A 12 -14.69 -5.77 -4.00
N LEU A 13 -13.62 -5.01 -3.79
CA LEU A 13 -12.31 -5.32 -4.35
C LEU A 13 -11.80 -6.62 -3.74
N GLY A 14 -11.44 -7.60 -4.58
CA GLY A 14 -10.79 -8.82 -4.12
C GLY A 14 -9.40 -8.55 -3.54
N LEU A 15 -8.91 -9.46 -2.70
CA LEU A 15 -7.61 -9.35 -2.03
C LEU A 15 -6.46 -9.04 -3.02
N TRP A 16 -6.41 -9.75 -4.14
CA TRP A 16 -5.39 -9.54 -5.17
C TRP A 16 -5.43 -8.16 -5.80
N ASN A 17 -6.62 -7.57 -5.95
CA ASN A 17 -6.76 -6.24 -6.52
C ASN A 17 -6.30 -5.17 -5.52
N VAL A 18 -6.60 -5.35 -4.23
CA VAL A 18 -6.14 -4.42 -3.19
C VAL A 18 -4.62 -4.52 -2.99
N VAL A 19 -4.07 -5.74 -3.01
CA VAL A 19 -2.62 -5.97 -2.91
C VAL A 19 -1.88 -5.35 -4.08
N SER A 20 -2.36 -5.52 -5.32
CA SER A 20 -1.71 -4.93 -6.50
C SER A 20 -1.74 -3.40 -6.46
N ILE A 21 -2.84 -2.79 -6.00
CA ILE A 21 -2.93 -1.34 -5.79
C ILE A 21 -1.88 -0.87 -4.77
N GLY A 22 -1.76 -1.56 -3.63
CA GLY A 22 -0.79 -1.22 -2.59
C GLY A 22 0.67 -1.35 -3.07
N ILE A 23 1.00 -2.46 -3.73
CA ILE A 23 2.36 -2.70 -4.26
C ILE A 23 2.69 -1.68 -5.35
N GLY A 24 1.76 -1.44 -6.28
CA GLY A 24 1.94 -0.46 -7.35
C GLY A 24 2.20 0.95 -6.81
N ALA A 25 1.45 1.37 -5.79
CA ALA A 25 1.65 2.66 -5.14
C ALA A 25 3.02 2.76 -4.45
N MET A 26 3.43 1.75 -3.69
CA MET A 26 4.72 1.77 -2.96
C MET A 26 5.93 1.69 -3.90
N VAL A 27 5.89 0.85 -4.93
CA VAL A 27 6.98 0.75 -5.91
C VAL A 27 7.07 2.03 -6.75
N GLY A 28 5.94 2.59 -7.18
CA GLY A 28 5.91 3.84 -7.95
C GLY A 28 6.48 5.03 -7.15
N ALA A 29 5.99 5.25 -5.93
CA ALA A 29 6.41 6.37 -5.11
C ALA A 29 7.82 6.20 -4.53
N GLY A 30 8.20 5.01 -4.10
CA GLY A 30 9.50 4.76 -3.47
C GLY A 30 10.60 4.52 -4.50
N ILE A 31 10.44 3.50 -5.34
CA ILE A 31 11.52 3.03 -6.22
C ILE A 31 11.71 3.99 -7.40
N PHE A 32 10.64 4.31 -8.13
CA PHE A 32 10.80 5.12 -9.34
C PHE A 32 11.03 6.61 -9.06
N ALA A 33 10.47 7.15 -7.97
CA ALA A 33 10.64 8.58 -7.66
C ALA A 33 11.87 8.88 -6.80
N LEU A 34 12.23 8.02 -5.84
CA LEU A 34 13.24 8.37 -4.81
C LEU A 34 14.53 7.54 -4.90
N LEU A 35 14.52 6.34 -5.49
CA LEU A 35 15.70 5.46 -5.51
C LEU A 35 16.87 6.11 -6.27
N GLY A 36 16.61 6.84 -7.35
CA GLY A 36 17.64 7.52 -8.12
C GLY A 36 18.42 8.55 -7.28
N GLN A 37 17.72 9.34 -6.47
CA GLN A 37 18.36 10.33 -5.60
C GLN A 37 19.03 9.66 -4.39
N ALA A 38 18.44 8.61 -3.83
CA ALA A 38 19.04 7.84 -2.76
C ALA A 38 20.35 7.15 -3.21
N ALA A 39 20.40 6.63 -4.44
CA ALA A 39 21.58 5.99 -5.02
C ALA A 39 22.75 6.96 -5.20
N LEU A 40 22.47 8.22 -5.54
CA LEU A 40 23.52 9.25 -5.65
C LEU A 40 24.08 9.67 -4.28
N LEU A 41 23.30 9.56 -3.22
CA LEU A 41 23.69 10.02 -1.88
C LEU A 41 24.36 8.93 -1.05
N MET A 42 23.91 7.68 -1.18
CA MET A 42 24.38 6.55 -0.36
C MET A 42 25.18 5.51 -1.15
N GLU A 43 25.28 5.66 -2.48
CA GLU A 43 26.00 4.79 -3.41
C GLU A 43 25.74 3.30 -3.09
N ALA A 44 26.77 2.53 -2.75
CA ALA A 44 26.70 1.11 -2.46
C ALA A 44 25.90 0.76 -1.18
N SER A 45 25.61 1.73 -0.32
CA SER A 45 24.92 1.52 0.97
C SER A 45 23.39 1.61 0.86
N THR A 46 22.88 2.00 -0.30
CA THR A 46 21.44 2.25 -0.54
C THR A 46 20.57 1.03 -0.23
N TRP A 47 21.05 -0.18 -0.55
CA TRP A 47 20.30 -1.41 -0.28
C TRP A 47 20.13 -1.68 1.22
N VAL A 48 21.13 -1.33 2.04
CA VAL A 48 21.06 -1.50 3.51
C VAL A 48 20.03 -0.54 4.10
N ALA A 49 20.03 0.72 3.64
CA ALA A 49 19.04 1.71 4.04
C ALA A 49 17.61 1.27 3.67
N PHE A 50 17.45 0.69 2.48
CA PHE A 50 16.16 0.17 2.02
C PHE A 50 15.70 -1.03 2.85
N ALA A 51 16.60 -1.94 3.22
CA ALA A 51 16.30 -3.07 4.08
C ALA A 51 15.84 -2.61 5.48
N PHE A 52 16.57 -1.67 6.08
CA PHE A 52 16.18 -1.09 7.38
C PHE A 52 14.84 -0.36 7.30
N GLY A 53 14.64 0.45 6.26
CA GLY A 53 13.37 1.13 6.02
C GLY A 53 12.20 0.15 5.84
N GLY A 54 12.42 -0.97 5.14
CA GLY A 54 11.45 -2.05 4.97
C GLY A 54 11.06 -2.71 6.29
N ILE A 55 12.02 -2.96 7.19
CA ILE A 55 11.75 -3.52 8.53
C ILE A 55 10.86 -2.57 9.33
N VAL A 56 11.20 -1.27 9.36
CA VAL A 56 10.39 -0.26 10.05
C VAL A 56 8.98 -0.16 9.45
N ALA A 57 8.89 -0.16 8.11
CA ALA A 57 7.61 -0.14 7.41
C ALA A 57 6.75 -1.38 7.72
N MET A 58 7.36 -2.55 7.92
CA MET A 58 6.65 -3.78 8.28
C MET A 58 5.97 -3.67 9.65
N PHE A 59 6.66 -3.09 10.64
CA PHE A 59 6.06 -2.83 11.96
C PHE A 59 4.88 -1.85 11.87
N SER A 60 5.05 -0.75 11.12
CA SER A 60 3.97 0.20 10.87
C SER A 60 2.79 -0.44 10.15
N GLY A 61 3.06 -1.22 9.10
CA GLY A 61 2.04 -1.95 8.34
C GLY A 61 1.28 -2.96 9.19
N TYR A 62 1.95 -3.67 10.10
CA TYR A 62 1.30 -4.58 11.05
C TYR A 62 0.37 -3.84 12.01
N ALA A 63 0.80 -2.68 12.54
CA ALA A 63 -0.05 -1.86 13.39
C ALA A 63 -1.32 -1.40 12.64
N TYR A 64 -1.18 -0.92 11.40
CA TYR A 64 -2.32 -0.53 10.56
C TYR A 64 -3.22 -1.71 10.19
N ALA A 65 -2.66 -2.88 9.89
CA ALA A 65 -3.44 -4.09 9.59
C ALA A 65 -4.30 -4.52 10.79
N ARG A 66 -3.73 -4.45 12.00
CA ARG A 66 -4.45 -4.80 13.23
C ARG A 66 -5.54 -3.77 13.58
N LEU A 67 -5.28 -2.49 13.35
CA LEU A 67 -6.27 -1.43 13.53
C LEU A 67 -7.42 -1.56 12.53
N GLY A 68 -7.11 -1.77 11.24
CA GLY A 68 -8.12 -1.97 10.20
C GLY A 68 -8.96 -3.23 10.39
N ALA A 69 -8.40 -4.28 11.00
CA ALA A 69 -9.17 -5.47 11.40
C ALA A 69 -10.10 -5.21 12.60
N SER A 70 -9.74 -4.29 13.50
CA SER A 70 -10.53 -3.95 14.68
C SER A 70 -11.64 -2.93 14.38
N TYR A 71 -11.38 -2.01 13.44
CA TYR A 71 -12.32 -0.99 12.99
C TYR A 71 -12.54 -1.11 11.48
N PRO A 72 -13.47 -1.99 11.03
CA PRO A 72 -13.82 -2.13 9.62
C PRO A 72 -14.67 -0.93 9.16
N SER A 73 -14.02 0.21 8.95
CA SER A 73 -14.63 1.42 8.37
C SER A 73 -13.96 1.78 7.05
N ASN A 74 -14.76 2.29 6.11
CA ASN A 74 -14.28 2.77 4.82
C ASN A 74 -13.45 4.07 4.91
N GLY A 75 -13.37 4.70 6.10
CA GLY A 75 -12.59 5.91 6.34
C GLY A 75 -11.09 5.68 6.49
N GLY A 76 -10.65 4.46 6.80
CA GLY A 76 -9.23 4.20 7.10
C GLY A 76 -8.75 5.01 8.31
N ILE A 77 -7.69 5.81 8.17
CA ILE A 77 -7.02 6.47 9.30
C ILE A 77 -7.92 7.49 10.03
N ILE A 78 -8.89 8.10 9.33
CA ILE A 78 -9.80 9.09 9.93
C ILE A 78 -10.83 8.48 10.89
N ASP A 79 -11.05 7.17 10.82
CA ASP A 79 -12.02 6.46 11.67
C ASP A 79 -11.36 5.90 12.95
N PHE A 80 -10.02 5.96 13.03
CA PHE A 80 -9.27 5.52 14.21
C PHE A 80 -9.18 6.60 15.31
N PHE A 81 -9.63 7.84 15.04
CA PHE A 81 -9.68 8.98 15.97
C PHE A 81 -11.11 9.26 16.40
#